data_AF-A0A7K2S5Z4-F1
#
_entry.id   AF-A0A7K2S5Z4-F1
#
_cell.length_a   1.000
_cell.length_b   1.000
_cell.length_c   1.000
_cell.angle_alpha   90.00
_cell.angle_beta   90.00
_cell.angle_gamma   90.00
#
_symmetry.space_group_name_H-M   'P 1'
#
loop_
_entity.id
_entity.type
_entity.pdbx_description
1 polymer ?
#
loop_
_entity_poly.entity_id
_entity_poly.type
_entity_poly.pdbx_seq_one_letter_code
_entity_poly.pdbx_strand_id
1 'polypeptide(L)'
;VDDAVLTSLTPEQVERVLRPKVDAAVNLDELTAGTDLAAFVLYSSVGGILGGAGQGNYAAANAFLDGLAERRRARGLPGQSLAWGLWEEASGMTGHLGSGDRARTDRSGVRALTSEEGLALFDAALATDEALLIPVGLDLATLRARATAEEVPGLFRGLVRTSGRRTAGVVNASGADALRRRIEAASGAEQHRIVLDLVRQQAAAVLGLGETGRVETERPFREAGFDSLTGVELRNRLGAATGVRLSPTSVFDHPTPAALTEHLLEQLAPGDGGAAPGGDRAEADFRRALADVPLSALRDAGVLSLLRRLTGFEDETEGPESAEHDAASIADMDVDALVDMALHKNEA
;
A
#
# COMPACT_ATOMS: atom_id res chain seq x y z
N VAL A 1 -7.25 5.88 12.21
CA VAL A 1 -6.57 5.14 11.14
C VAL A 1 -6.42 3.70 11.59
N ASP A 2 -6.34 2.77 10.65
CA ASP A 2 -6.19 1.34 10.94
C ASP A 2 -5.43 0.71 9.79
N ASP A 3 -4.11 0.76 9.89
CA ASP A 3 -3.23 0.59 8.75
C ASP A 3 -2.97 -0.91 8.50
N ALA A 4 -3.12 -1.31 7.24
CA ALA A 4 -2.89 -2.68 6.79
C ALA A 4 -2.51 -2.67 5.30
N VAL A 5 -1.72 -3.65 4.87
CA VAL A 5 -1.46 -3.82 3.44
C VAL A 5 -2.76 -4.12 2.72
N LEU A 6 -2.88 -3.70 1.45
CA LEU A 6 -4.14 -3.79 0.71
C LEU A 6 -4.70 -5.23 0.68
N THR A 7 -3.82 -6.23 0.60
CA THR A 7 -4.18 -7.65 0.57
C THR A 7 -4.61 -8.22 1.93
N SER A 8 -4.40 -7.50 3.03
CA SER A 8 -4.77 -7.91 4.38
C SER A 8 -5.83 -7.01 5.02
N LEU A 9 -6.34 -6.00 4.31
CA LEU A 9 -7.41 -5.14 4.79
C LEU A 9 -8.70 -5.94 4.91
N THR A 10 -9.27 -6.02 6.11
CA THR A 10 -10.58 -6.65 6.30
C THR A 10 -11.73 -5.65 6.09
N PRO A 11 -12.95 -6.11 5.76
CA PRO A 11 -14.12 -5.25 5.65
C PRO A 11 -14.36 -4.39 6.89
N GLU A 12 -14.18 -4.94 8.09
CA GLU A 12 -14.40 -4.26 9.36
C GLU A 12 -13.39 -3.12 9.58
N GLN A 13 -12.13 -3.32 9.15
CA GLN A 13 -11.10 -2.29 9.19
C GLN A 13 -11.41 -1.13 8.24
N VAL A 14 -11.93 -1.45 7.05
CA VAL A 14 -12.39 -0.46 6.08
C VAL A 14 -13.57 0.31 6.65
N GLU A 15 -14.63 -0.38 7.10
CA GLU A 15 -15.83 0.24 7.67
C GLU A 15 -15.49 1.16 8.83
N ARG A 16 -14.66 0.70 9.78
CA ARG A 16 -14.25 1.48 10.95
C ARG A 16 -13.55 2.79 10.59
N VAL A 17 -12.77 2.82 9.51
CA VAL A 17 -12.07 4.03 9.06
C VAL A 17 -12.95 4.93 8.21
N LEU A 18 -13.81 4.36 7.37
CA LEU A 18 -14.71 5.12 6.51
C LEU A 18 -15.84 5.77 7.31
N ARG A 19 -16.50 5.03 8.19
CA ARG A 19 -17.71 5.45 8.92
C ARG A 19 -17.63 6.85 9.54
N PRO A 20 -16.60 7.24 10.32
CA PRO A 20 -16.56 8.57 10.93
C PRO A 20 -16.33 9.72 9.92
N LYS A 21 -15.88 9.42 8.69
CA LYS A 21 -15.65 10.43 7.64
C LYS A 21 -16.77 10.41 6.59
N VAL A 22 -16.99 9.25 5.98
CA VAL A 22 -17.93 9.04 4.88
C VAL A 22 -19.36 9.23 5.36
N ASP A 23 -19.84 8.43 6.30
CA ASP A 23 -21.23 8.50 6.77
C ASP A 23 -21.53 9.87 7.41
N ALA A 24 -20.58 10.40 8.18
CA ALA A 24 -20.71 11.73 8.76
C ALA A 24 -20.87 12.81 7.68
N ALA A 25 -20.04 12.77 6.63
CA ALA A 25 -20.11 13.75 5.55
C ALA A 25 -21.37 13.59 4.68
N VAL A 26 -21.83 12.36 4.44
CA VAL A 26 -23.11 12.09 3.75
C VAL A 26 -24.28 12.65 4.55
N ASN A 27 -24.34 12.35 5.84
CA ASN A 27 -25.39 12.86 6.72
C ASN A 27 -25.38 14.40 6.77
N LEU A 28 -24.20 15.02 6.85
CA LEU A 28 -24.08 16.48 6.79
C LEU A 28 -24.50 17.05 5.43
N ASP A 29 -24.16 16.39 4.32
CA ASP A 29 -24.60 16.81 2.97
C ASP A 29 -26.12 16.84 2.88
N GLU A 30 -26.78 15.75 3.29
CA GLU A 30 -28.23 15.59 3.25
C GLU A 30 -28.94 16.60 4.15
N LEU A 31 -28.50 16.73 5.40
CA LEU A 31 -29.12 17.63 6.39
C LEU A 31 -28.96 19.11 6.04
N THR A 32 -27.95 19.47 5.25
CA THR A 32 -27.64 20.86 4.90
C THR A 32 -27.92 21.23 3.44
N ALA A 33 -28.47 20.31 2.64
CA ALA A 33 -28.72 20.54 1.22
C ALA A 33 -29.69 21.71 0.94
N GLY A 34 -30.59 22.02 1.90
CA GLY A 34 -31.57 23.10 1.79
C GLY A 34 -31.29 24.33 2.65
N THR A 35 -30.14 24.38 3.33
CA THR A 35 -29.77 25.51 4.21
C THR A 35 -28.82 26.47 3.50
N ASP A 36 -28.98 27.76 3.77
CA ASP A 36 -28.09 28.82 3.28
C ASP A 36 -26.78 28.85 4.08
N LEU A 37 -25.90 27.88 3.80
CA LEU A 37 -24.60 27.78 4.46
C LEU A 37 -23.61 28.79 3.89
N ALA A 38 -22.89 29.49 4.76
CA ALA A 38 -21.74 30.29 4.36
C ALA A 38 -20.58 29.43 3.82
N ALA A 39 -20.39 28.24 4.38
CA ALA A 39 -19.36 27.29 3.96
C ALA A 39 -19.72 25.85 4.35
N PHE A 40 -19.22 24.89 3.58
CA PHE A 40 -19.24 23.47 3.92
C PHE A 40 -17.82 22.93 3.66
N VAL A 41 -17.03 22.76 4.71
CA VAL A 41 -15.60 22.45 4.60
C VAL A 41 -15.31 21.05 5.14
N LEU A 42 -14.79 20.18 4.30
CA LEU A 42 -14.40 18.81 4.63
C LEU A 42 -12.89 18.75 4.89
N TYR A 43 -12.52 18.18 6.03
CA TYR A 43 -11.12 17.94 6.41
C TYR A 43 -10.66 16.60 5.83
N SER A 44 -10.03 16.68 4.66
CA SER A 44 -9.37 15.58 3.96
C SER A 44 -7.87 15.54 4.30
N SER A 45 -7.10 14.73 3.61
CA SER A 45 -5.66 14.60 3.83
C SER A 45 -4.92 14.40 2.51
N VAL A 46 -3.74 15.02 2.40
CA VAL A 46 -2.80 14.79 1.30
C VAL A 46 -2.40 13.31 1.18
N GLY A 47 -2.53 12.51 2.24
CA GLY A 47 -2.31 11.06 2.22
C GLY A 47 -3.28 10.31 1.29
N GLY A 48 -4.47 10.85 1.02
CA GLY A 48 -5.39 10.34 0.00
C GLY A 48 -4.94 10.59 -1.43
N ILE A 49 -4.03 11.56 -1.64
CA ILE A 49 -3.55 11.99 -2.96
C ILE A 49 -2.17 11.42 -3.26
N LEU A 50 -1.23 11.56 -2.32
CA LEU A 50 0.15 11.06 -2.47
C LEU A 50 0.26 9.56 -2.16
N GLY A 51 -0.73 9.00 -1.46
CA GLY A 51 -0.73 7.64 -0.97
C GLY A 51 0.16 7.45 0.26
N GLY A 52 -0.33 6.65 1.21
CA GLY A 52 0.44 6.15 2.34
C GLY A 52 0.52 4.62 2.23
N ALA A 53 1.72 4.05 2.33
CA ALA A 53 1.84 2.61 2.35
C ALA A 53 1.13 2.04 3.59
N GLY A 54 0.21 1.08 3.39
CA GLY A 54 -0.64 0.55 4.45
C GLY A 54 -1.91 1.36 4.75
N GLN A 55 -2.15 2.49 4.06
CA GLN A 55 -3.26 3.41 4.38
C GLN A 55 -4.38 3.39 3.34
N GLY A 56 -4.67 2.23 2.73
CA GLY A 56 -5.65 2.10 1.66
C GLY A 56 -7.07 2.53 2.05
N ASN A 57 -7.53 2.12 3.23
CA ASN A 57 -8.82 2.52 3.80
C ASN A 57 -8.88 4.03 4.11
N TYR A 58 -7.80 4.61 4.66
CA TYR A 58 -7.72 6.04 4.93
C TYR A 58 -7.69 6.87 3.65
N ALA A 59 -6.95 6.43 2.63
CA ALA A 59 -6.93 7.07 1.33
C ALA A 59 -8.32 7.07 0.67
N ALA A 60 -9.02 5.93 0.70
CA ALA A 60 -10.38 5.83 0.19
C ALA A 60 -11.36 6.77 0.92
N ALA A 61 -11.29 6.84 2.25
CA ALA A 61 -12.15 7.74 3.04
C ALA A 61 -11.93 9.22 2.68
N ASN A 62 -10.67 9.65 2.48
CA ASN A 62 -10.37 11.04 2.13
C ASN A 62 -10.74 11.36 0.66
N ALA A 63 -10.47 10.44 -0.27
CA ALA A 63 -10.89 10.59 -1.67
C ALA A 63 -12.42 10.69 -1.81
N PHE A 64 -13.18 10.01 -0.96
CA PHE A 64 -14.64 10.17 -0.89
C PHE A 64 -15.05 11.60 -0.52
N LEU A 65 -14.39 12.21 0.49
CA LEU A 65 -14.67 13.60 0.88
C LEU A 65 -14.37 14.58 -0.25
N ASP A 66 -13.27 14.35 -0.97
CA ASP A 66 -12.87 15.16 -2.12
C ASP A 66 -13.95 15.12 -3.21
N GLY A 67 -14.42 13.91 -3.57
CA GLY A 67 -15.50 13.74 -4.55
C GLY A 67 -16.86 14.28 -4.07
N LEU A 68 -17.15 14.23 -2.77
CA LEU A 68 -18.38 14.81 -2.21
C LEU A 68 -18.39 16.33 -2.33
N ALA A 69 -17.26 17.00 -2.08
CA ALA A 69 -17.14 18.45 -2.26
C ALA A 69 -17.39 18.86 -3.72
N GLU A 70 -16.79 18.14 -4.68
CA GLU A 70 -17.04 18.36 -6.11
C GLU A 70 -18.52 18.16 -6.47
N ARG A 71 -19.14 17.08 -6.00
CA ARG A 71 -20.56 16.79 -6.25
C ARG A 71 -21.48 17.87 -5.66
N ARG A 72 -21.18 18.41 -4.48
CA ARG A 72 -21.95 19.52 -3.89
C ARG A 72 -21.86 20.77 -4.74
N ARG A 73 -20.65 21.16 -5.16
CA ARG A 73 -20.46 22.33 -6.03
C ARG A 73 -21.14 22.18 -7.38
N ALA A 74 -21.12 20.98 -7.98
CA ALA A 74 -21.84 20.71 -9.23
C ALA A 74 -23.37 20.90 -9.10
N ARG A 75 -23.92 20.84 -7.88
CA ARG A 75 -25.33 21.13 -7.56
C ARG A 75 -25.58 22.59 -7.16
N GLY A 76 -24.56 23.46 -7.25
CA GLY A 76 -24.64 24.85 -6.81
C GLY A 76 -24.63 25.03 -5.29
N LEU A 77 -24.25 24.00 -4.53
CA LEU A 77 -24.16 24.07 -3.08
C LEU A 77 -22.71 24.38 -2.64
N PRO A 78 -22.52 25.11 -1.53
CA PRO A 78 -21.20 25.26 -0.92
C PRO A 78 -20.60 23.88 -0.61
N GLY A 79 -19.32 23.70 -0.92
CA GLY A 79 -18.58 22.47 -0.67
C GLY A 79 -17.11 22.65 -1.00
N GLN A 80 -16.22 22.43 -0.04
CA GLN A 80 -14.78 22.48 -0.27
C GLN A 80 -14.10 21.37 0.54
N SER A 81 -13.22 20.62 -0.10
CA SER A 81 -12.36 19.64 0.56
C SER A 81 -10.94 20.19 0.68
N LEU A 82 -10.39 20.14 1.89
CA LEU A 82 -9.04 20.56 2.18
C LEU A 82 -8.19 19.33 2.48
N ALA A 83 -7.39 18.90 1.51
CA ALA A 83 -6.46 17.79 1.62
C ALA A 83 -5.19 18.22 2.35
N TRP A 84 -5.29 18.33 3.67
CA TRP A 84 -4.23 18.88 4.51
C TRP A 84 -2.93 18.08 4.46
N GLY A 85 -1.81 18.80 4.44
CA GLY A 85 -0.50 18.31 4.82
C GLY A 85 -0.38 18.06 6.32
N LEU A 86 0.85 17.77 6.77
CA LEU A 86 1.13 17.55 8.18
C LEU A 86 1.01 18.86 8.98
N TRP A 87 0.46 18.80 10.19
CA TRP A 87 0.45 19.90 11.16
C TRP A 87 1.49 19.63 12.25
N GLU A 88 2.22 20.66 12.69
CA GLU A 88 3.29 20.56 13.71
C GLU A 88 2.73 20.14 15.06
N GLU A 89 1.60 20.72 15.43
CA GLU A 89 0.94 20.47 16.70
C GLU A 89 0.33 19.07 16.70
N ALA A 90 0.80 18.23 17.62
CA ALA A 90 0.30 16.88 17.81
C ALA A 90 -1.09 16.94 18.45
N SER A 91 -2.15 17.10 17.66
CA SER A 91 -3.52 16.91 18.12
C SER A 91 -4.15 15.70 17.42
N GLY A 92 -4.65 14.75 18.23
CA GLY A 92 -5.38 13.55 17.79
C GLY A 92 -4.62 12.59 16.86
N MET A 93 -4.69 12.84 15.55
CA MET A 93 -4.25 11.93 14.48
C MET A 93 -2.72 11.90 14.29
N THR A 94 -2.04 13.04 14.48
CA THR A 94 -0.57 13.16 14.39
C THR A 94 0.14 12.76 15.70
N GLY A 95 -0.62 12.55 16.78
CA GLY A 95 -0.11 12.04 18.05
C GLY A 95 0.24 10.55 18.05
N HIS A 96 -0.29 9.79 17.08
CA HIS A 96 -0.03 8.36 16.90
C HIS A 96 1.02 8.06 15.82
N LEU A 97 1.51 9.10 15.13
CA LEU A 97 2.62 8.96 14.19
C LEU A 97 3.88 8.63 14.99
N GLY A 98 4.35 7.39 14.86
CA GLY A 98 5.61 6.97 15.45
C GLY A 98 6.78 7.83 14.93
N SER A 99 7.91 7.81 15.62
CA SER A 99 9.14 8.50 15.20
C SER A 99 9.53 8.20 13.75
N GLY A 100 9.18 7.02 13.23
CA GLY A 100 9.38 6.62 11.83
C GLY A 100 8.52 7.36 10.79
N ASP A 101 7.32 7.81 11.13
CA ASP A 101 6.42 8.53 10.20
C ASP A 101 6.81 10.01 10.05
N ARG A 102 7.27 10.65 11.14
CA ARG A 102 7.89 11.98 11.08
C ARG A 102 9.16 11.96 10.23
N ALA A 103 10.04 10.98 10.44
CA ALA A 103 11.26 10.84 9.64
C ALA A 103 10.99 10.48 8.16
N ARG A 104 9.86 9.83 7.83
CA ARG A 104 9.41 9.63 6.43
C ARG A 104 8.89 10.93 5.81
N THR A 105 8.24 11.78 6.60
CA THR A 105 7.67 13.07 6.17
C THR A 105 8.75 14.13 5.93
N ASP A 106 9.70 14.28 6.87
CA ASP A 106 10.86 15.19 6.69
C ASP A 106 11.68 14.82 5.45
N ARG A 107 11.70 13.53 5.11
CA ARG A 107 12.33 13.03 3.90
C ARG A 107 11.49 13.35 2.67
N SER A 108 10.16 13.28 2.66
CA SER A 108 9.35 13.44 1.44
C SER A 108 9.35 14.85 0.83
N GLY A 109 9.96 15.85 1.48
CA GLY A 109 9.90 17.26 1.07
C GLY A 109 8.58 17.95 1.45
N VAL A 110 7.77 17.27 2.26
CA VAL A 110 6.59 17.84 2.93
C VAL A 110 7.00 18.24 4.33
N ARG A 111 6.87 19.53 4.66
CA ARG A 111 7.08 20.05 6.01
C ARG A 111 5.77 20.12 6.77
N ALA A 112 5.85 20.03 8.09
CA ALA A 112 4.73 20.34 8.96
C ALA A 112 4.36 21.83 8.88
N LEU A 113 3.08 22.13 8.97
CA LEU A 113 2.50 23.47 9.06
C LEU A 113 2.33 23.85 10.53
N THR A 114 2.69 25.08 10.89
CA THR A 114 2.28 25.63 12.19
C THR A 114 0.76 25.86 12.21
N SER A 115 0.13 26.00 13.38
CA SER A 115 -1.29 26.35 13.44
C SER A 115 -1.59 27.73 12.84
N GLU A 116 -0.66 28.68 12.96
CA GLU A 116 -0.80 29.99 12.30
C GLU A 116 -0.82 29.85 10.78
N GLU A 117 0.08 29.05 10.20
CA GLU A 117 0.10 28.78 8.77
C GLU A 117 -1.13 28.00 8.32
N GLY A 118 -1.56 27.00 9.11
CA GLY A 118 -2.75 26.20 8.83
C GLY A 118 -4.03 27.05 8.79
N LEU A 119 -4.21 27.94 9.76
CA LEU A 119 -5.35 28.87 9.79
C LEU A 119 -5.28 29.91 8.66
N ALA A 120 -4.10 30.47 8.37
CA ALA A 120 -3.94 31.38 7.23
C ALA A 120 -4.27 30.70 5.89
N LEU A 121 -3.90 29.43 5.73
CA LEU A 121 -4.25 28.63 4.57
C LEU A 121 -5.74 28.28 4.51
N PHE A 122 -6.39 28.07 5.66
CA PHE A 122 -7.85 27.88 5.73
C PHE A 122 -8.59 29.13 5.25
N ASP A 123 -8.19 30.31 5.71
CA ASP A 123 -8.77 31.59 5.26
C ASP A 123 -8.56 31.81 3.75
N ALA A 124 -7.35 31.51 3.25
CA ALA A 124 -7.04 31.58 1.82
C ALA A 124 -7.87 30.59 0.99
N ALA A 125 -8.12 29.39 1.53
CA ALA A 125 -8.92 28.37 0.87
C ALA A 125 -10.38 28.80 0.73
N LEU A 126 -10.97 29.41 1.77
CA LEU A 126 -12.33 29.95 1.73
C LEU A 126 -12.50 31.06 0.68
N ALA A 127 -11.43 31.81 0.38
CA ALA A 127 -11.43 32.83 -0.66
C ALA A 127 -11.17 32.30 -2.08
N THR A 128 -10.86 31.00 -2.22
CA THR A 128 -10.49 30.37 -3.49
C THR A 128 -11.66 29.54 -4.03
N ASP A 129 -12.07 29.81 -5.26
CA ASP A 129 -13.25 29.19 -5.89
C ASP A 129 -12.97 27.78 -6.46
N GLU A 130 -12.43 26.90 -5.61
CA GLU A 130 -12.09 25.52 -5.98
C GLU A 130 -12.75 24.51 -5.04
N ALA A 131 -13.11 23.35 -5.58
CA ALA A 131 -13.74 22.26 -4.85
C ALA A 131 -12.76 21.51 -3.94
N LEU A 132 -11.53 21.33 -4.42
CA LEU A 132 -10.48 20.58 -3.76
C LEU A 132 -9.21 21.43 -3.74
N LEU A 133 -8.70 21.68 -2.55
CA LEU A 133 -7.42 22.35 -2.34
C LEU A 133 -6.51 21.47 -1.49
N ILE A 134 -5.21 21.62 -1.68
CA ILE A 134 -4.17 20.87 -0.97
C ILE A 134 -3.33 21.87 -0.16
N PRO A 135 -3.74 22.25 1.05
CA PRO A 135 -2.91 23.10 1.89
C PRO A 135 -1.78 22.26 2.50
N VAL A 136 -0.59 22.40 1.93
CA VAL A 136 0.59 21.60 2.28
C VAL A 136 1.84 22.47 2.33
N GLY A 137 2.64 22.28 3.38
CA GLY A 137 3.97 22.86 3.45
C GLY A 137 4.92 22.06 2.58
N LEU A 138 5.48 22.64 1.53
CA LEU A 138 6.48 21.99 0.67
C LEU A 138 7.84 22.66 0.81
N ASP A 139 8.86 21.86 1.08
CA ASP A 139 10.26 22.26 0.88
C ASP A 139 10.66 21.94 -0.56
N LEU A 140 10.46 22.93 -1.44
CA LEU A 140 10.80 22.81 -2.85
C LEU A 140 12.31 22.64 -3.10
N ALA A 141 13.18 23.05 -2.18
CA ALA A 141 14.62 22.84 -2.31
C ALA A 141 14.96 21.36 -2.10
N THR A 142 14.41 20.75 -1.05
CA THR A 142 14.54 19.31 -0.79
C THR A 142 13.92 18.47 -1.91
N LEU A 143 12.74 18.84 -2.43
CA LEU A 143 12.13 18.16 -3.58
C LEU A 143 12.98 18.26 -4.86
N ARG A 144 13.63 19.39 -5.11
CA ARG A 144 14.55 19.56 -6.26
C ARG A 144 15.83 18.74 -6.12
N ALA A 145 16.43 18.70 -4.94
CA ALA A 145 17.63 17.90 -4.69
C ALA A 145 17.35 16.39 -4.86
N ARG A 146 16.13 15.96 -4.53
CA ARG A 146 15.67 14.59 -4.78
C ARG A 146 15.42 14.30 -6.24
N ALA A 147 14.86 15.25 -6.97
CA ALA A 147 14.63 15.11 -8.41
C ALA A 147 15.88 14.79 -9.23
N THR A 148 17.05 15.15 -8.69
CA THR A 148 18.34 14.86 -9.32
C THR A 148 18.93 13.50 -8.92
N ALA A 149 18.44 12.87 -7.85
CA ALA A 149 18.92 11.59 -7.32
C ALA A 149 17.95 10.41 -7.56
N GLU A 150 16.65 10.66 -7.54
CA GLU A 150 15.58 9.67 -7.73
C GLU A 150 14.49 10.22 -8.66
N GLU A 151 13.65 9.32 -9.19
CA GLU A 151 12.54 9.74 -10.05
C GLU A 151 11.48 10.48 -9.24
N VAL A 152 11.24 11.77 -9.56
CA VAL A 152 10.21 12.58 -8.89
C VAL A 152 8.83 11.97 -9.17
N PRO A 153 7.99 11.76 -8.12
CA PRO A 153 6.60 11.37 -8.33
C PRO A 153 5.91 12.32 -9.30
N GLY A 154 5.14 11.78 -10.24
CA GLY A 154 4.55 12.56 -11.35
C GLY A 154 3.82 13.83 -10.90
N LEU A 155 3.17 13.77 -9.73
CA LEU A 155 2.44 14.88 -9.10
C LEU A 155 3.31 16.11 -8.82
N PHE A 156 4.61 15.97 -8.58
CA PHE A 156 5.50 17.10 -8.29
C PHE A 156 6.23 17.66 -9.51
N ARG A 157 6.10 17.05 -10.70
CA ARG A 157 6.82 17.49 -11.91
C ARG A 157 6.46 18.91 -12.36
N GLY A 158 5.23 19.37 -12.09
CA GLY A 158 4.81 20.75 -12.37
C GLY A 158 5.38 21.79 -11.40
N LEU A 159 5.70 21.38 -10.17
CA LEU A 159 6.21 22.23 -9.08
C LEU A 159 7.74 22.29 -9.08
N VAL A 160 8.37 21.19 -9.49
CA VAL A 160 9.82 21.05 -9.60
C VAL A 160 10.22 21.24 -11.06
N ARG A 161 10.43 22.49 -11.47
CA ARG A 161 11.05 22.79 -12.77
C ARG A 161 12.51 22.35 -12.76
N THR A 162 12.80 21.14 -13.19
CA THR A 162 14.17 20.72 -13.53
C THR A 162 14.51 21.30 -14.89
N SER A 163 15.34 22.34 -14.91
CA SER A 163 15.92 22.86 -16.14
C SER A 163 16.80 21.78 -16.77
N GLY A 164 16.28 21.13 -17.82
CA GLY A 164 17.10 20.58 -18.89
C GLY A 164 17.60 19.14 -18.74
N ARG A 165 17.03 18.28 -19.59
CA ARG A 165 17.73 17.24 -20.38
C ARG A 165 18.30 16.02 -19.65
N ARG A 166 17.51 14.93 -19.69
CA ARG A 166 17.92 13.51 -19.85
C ARG A 166 19.32 13.14 -19.32
N THR A 167 19.41 12.73 -18.05
CA THR A 167 20.48 11.83 -17.53
C THR A 167 20.03 11.05 -16.27
N ALA A 168 18.77 10.61 -16.17
CA ALA A 168 18.33 9.79 -15.03
C ALA A 168 18.97 8.39 -14.98
N GLY A 169 19.52 7.90 -16.11
CA GLY A 169 20.22 6.61 -16.17
C GLY A 169 21.69 6.64 -15.74
N VAL A 170 22.32 7.81 -15.58
CA VAL A 170 23.78 7.91 -15.38
C VAL A 170 24.16 8.11 -13.91
N VAL A 171 23.29 8.72 -13.09
CA VAL A 171 23.64 9.07 -11.70
C VAL A 171 23.50 7.87 -10.75
N ASN A 172 22.42 7.08 -10.85
CA ASN A 172 22.27 5.87 -10.03
C ASN A 172 23.17 4.72 -10.50
N ALA A 173 23.42 4.62 -11.80
CA ALA A 173 24.48 3.76 -12.31
C ALA A 173 25.84 4.16 -11.71
N SER A 174 26.15 5.47 -11.62
CA SER A 174 27.43 5.91 -11.05
C SER A 174 27.65 5.53 -9.57
N GLY A 175 26.58 5.51 -8.76
CA GLY A 175 26.63 5.13 -7.35
C GLY A 175 26.75 3.61 -7.13
N ALA A 176 25.90 2.83 -7.78
CA ALA A 176 25.96 1.37 -7.72
C ALA A 176 27.26 0.83 -8.34
N ASP A 177 27.73 1.43 -9.45
CA ASP A 177 29.01 1.06 -10.07
C ASP A 177 30.21 1.49 -9.21
N ALA A 178 30.11 2.60 -8.47
CA ALA A 178 31.14 3.01 -7.51
C ALA A 178 31.21 2.05 -6.31
N LEU A 179 30.07 1.62 -5.78
CA LEU A 179 30.00 0.60 -4.73
C LEU A 179 30.58 -0.73 -5.23
N ARG A 180 30.20 -1.17 -6.44
CA ARG A 180 30.70 -2.40 -7.04
C ARG A 180 32.23 -2.37 -7.21
N ARG A 181 32.79 -1.30 -7.79
CA ARG A 181 34.25 -1.12 -7.88
C ARG A 181 34.95 -1.14 -6.52
N ARG A 182 34.32 -0.58 -5.48
CA ARG A 182 34.88 -0.57 -4.11
C ARG A 182 34.87 -1.96 -3.49
N ILE A 183 33.85 -2.77 -3.76
CA ILE A 183 33.76 -4.16 -3.32
C ILE A 183 34.76 -5.01 -4.10
N GLU A 184 34.84 -4.88 -5.43
CA GLU A 184 35.81 -5.62 -6.27
C GLU A 184 37.27 -5.36 -5.88
N ALA A 185 37.60 -4.13 -5.46
CA ALA A 185 38.95 -3.76 -5.02
C ALA A 185 39.27 -4.12 -3.55
N ALA A 186 38.28 -4.59 -2.79
CA ALA A 186 38.38 -4.91 -1.37
C ALA A 186 38.69 -6.40 -1.13
N SER A 187 39.39 -6.72 -0.04
CA SER A 187 39.56 -8.11 0.42
C SER A 187 38.24 -8.67 0.95
N GLY A 188 38.06 -10.00 1.01
CA GLY A 188 36.78 -10.61 1.43
C GLY A 188 36.24 -10.11 2.79
N ALA A 189 37.11 -9.90 3.77
CA ALA A 189 36.72 -9.32 5.06
C ALA A 189 36.32 -7.84 4.98
N GLU A 190 36.90 -7.10 4.03
CA GLU A 190 36.60 -5.69 3.77
C GLU A 190 35.30 -5.55 2.97
N GLN A 191 35.06 -6.43 1.99
CA GLN A 191 33.80 -6.55 1.24
C GLN A 191 32.63 -6.79 2.19
N HIS A 192 32.77 -7.77 3.09
CA HIS A 192 31.75 -8.08 4.09
C HIS A 192 31.43 -6.88 4.99
N ARG A 193 32.45 -6.15 5.46
CA ARG A 193 32.23 -4.96 6.28
C ARG A 193 31.49 -3.86 5.52
N ILE A 194 31.88 -3.61 4.26
CA ILE A 194 31.25 -2.60 3.41
C ILE A 194 29.76 -2.89 3.20
N VAL A 195 29.42 -4.14 2.88
CA VAL A 195 28.02 -4.53 2.62
C VAL A 195 27.23 -4.59 3.92
N LEU A 196 27.82 -5.08 5.02
CA LEU A 196 27.17 -5.08 6.34
C LEU A 196 26.83 -3.67 6.81
N ASP A 197 27.76 -2.73 6.67
CA ASP A 197 27.53 -1.34 7.03
C ASP A 197 26.42 -0.72 6.18
N LEU A 198 26.37 -1.04 4.88
CA LEU A 198 25.27 -0.63 4.00
C LEU A 198 23.93 -1.19 4.48
N VAL A 199 23.84 -2.49 4.74
CA VAL A 199 22.61 -3.14 5.22
C VAL A 199 22.14 -2.52 6.52
N ARG A 200 23.05 -2.30 7.48
CA ARG A 200 22.72 -1.67 8.77
C ARG A 200 22.29 -0.22 8.63
N GLN A 201 22.93 0.55 7.74
CA GLN A 201 22.53 1.94 7.45
C GLN A 201 21.13 2.00 6.84
N GLN A 202 20.84 1.15 5.86
CA GLN A 202 19.51 1.10 5.25
C GLN A 202 18.45 0.61 6.24
N ALA A 203 18.77 -0.39 7.07
CA ALA A 203 17.87 -0.90 8.09
C ALA A 203 17.57 0.15 9.18
N ALA A 204 18.59 0.86 9.68
CA ALA A 204 18.42 1.98 10.60
C ALA A 204 17.56 3.09 9.99
N ALA A 205 17.78 3.40 8.70
CA ALA A 205 17.02 4.41 7.98
C ALA A 205 15.53 4.05 7.82
N VAL A 206 15.20 2.76 7.69
CA VAL A 206 13.82 2.25 7.65
C VAL A 206 13.16 2.31 9.02
N LEU A 207 13.89 1.93 10.09
CA LEU A 207 13.39 1.97 11.47
C LEU A 207 13.33 3.37 12.09
N GLY A 208 13.82 4.41 11.40
CA GLY A 208 13.86 5.77 11.93
C GLY A 208 14.83 5.93 13.10
N LEU A 209 15.82 5.03 13.19
CA LEU A 209 16.91 5.14 14.14
C LEU A 209 17.84 6.24 13.61
N GLY A 210 17.98 7.34 14.36
CA GLY A 210 18.86 8.46 14.00
C GLY A 210 20.33 8.04 13.86
N GLU A 211 21.23 8.99 13.57
CA GLU A 211 22.66 8.68 13.27
C GLU A 211 23.40 7.88 14.37
N THR A 212 22.91 7.89 15.61
CA THR A 212 23.46 7.14 16.75
C THR A 212 22.82 5.76 16.96
N GLY A 213 21.69 5.48 16.31
CA GLY A 213 20.98 4.21 16.43
C GLY A 213 21.63 3.14 15.54
N ARG A 214 22.02 2.02 16.15
CA ARG A 214 22.66 0.90 15.45
C ARG A 214 21.75 -0.31 15.47
N VAL A 215 21.48 -0.85 14.29
CA VAL A 215 20.87 -2.18 14.15
C VAL A 215 21.92 -3.22 14.52
N GLU A 216 21.57 -4.15 15.41
CA GLU A 216 22.41 -5.28 15.82
C GLU A 216 22.59 -6.26 14.66
N THR A 217 23.79 -6.83 14.49
CA THR A 217 24.14 -7.62 13.29
C THR A 217 23.42 -8.97 13.21
N GLU A 218 23.21 -9.61 14.37
CA GLU A 218 22.63 -10.95 14.49
C GLU A 218 21.16 -10.92 14.93
N ARG A 219 20.65 -9.74 15.32
CA ARG A 219 19.27 -9.64 15.79
C ARG A 219 18.31 -9.79 14.61
N PRO A 220 17.32 -10.68 14.69
CA PRO A 220 16.32 -10.81 13.64
C PRO A 220 15.61 -9.48 13.38
N PHE A 221 15.40 -9.15 12.10
CA PHE A 221 14.69 -7.94 11.68
C PHE A 221 13.32 -7.83 12.35
N ARG A 222 12.58 -8.94 12.50
CA ARG A 222 11.28 -8.96 13.20
C ARG A 222 11.38 -8.49 14.66
N GLU A 223 12.41 -8.93 15.37
CA GLU A 223 12.64 -8.51 16.75
C GLU A 223 13.15 -7.07 16.86
N ALA A 224 13.76 -6.56 15.79
CA ALA A 224 14.18 -5.16 15.67
C ALA A 224 13.02 -4.22 15.25
N GLY A 225 11.82 -4.75 15.00
CA GLY A 225 10.63 -3.96 14.64
C GLY A 225 10.28 -3.95 13.15
N PHE A 226 10.86 -4.85 12.35
CA PHE A 226 10.43 -5.03 10.96
C PHE A 226 9.17 -5.89 10.84
N ASP A 227 8.26 -5.42 10.01
CA ASP A 227 7.05 -6.08 9.54
C ASP A 227 7.10 -6.33 8.02
N SER A 228 6.00 -6.80 7.44
CA SER A 228 5.85 -7.04 6.01
C SER A 228 6.07 -5.80 5.14
N LEU A 229 5.80 -4.59 5.65
CA LEU A 229 5.88 -3.35 4.89
C LEU A 229 7.30 -2.77 4.91
N THR A 230 7.90 -2.67 6.09
CA THR A 230 9.28 -2.22 6.30
C THR A 230 10.31 -3.16 5.67
N GLY A 231 10.01 -4.47 5.59
CA GLY A 231 10.83 -5.43 4.85
C GLY A 231 10.90 -5.12 3.34
N VAL A 232 9.78 -4.75 2.72
CA VAL A 232 9.74 -4.35 1.30
C VAL A 232 10.49 -3.04 1.07
N GLU A 233 10.38 -2.07 2.00
CA GLU A 233 11.12 -0.81 1.91
C GLU A 233 12.64 -1.03 1.99
N LEU A 234 13.12 -1.86 2.92
CA LEU A 234 14.54 -2.22 3.03
C LEU A 234 15.04 -2.90 1.76
N ARG A 235 14.27 -3.84 1.21
CA ARG A 235 14.59 -4.52 -0.05
C ARG A 235 14.75 -3.52 -1.20
N ASN A 236 13.83 -2.57 -1.34
CA ASN A 236 13.86 -1.59 -2.43
C ASN A 236 15.08 -0.66 -2.31
N ARG A 237 15.40 -0.21 -1.09
CA ARG A 237 16.58 0.62 -0.81
C ARG A 237 17.88 -0.11 -1.13
N LEU A 238 18.00 -1.38 -0.72
CA LEU A 238 19.17 -2.20 -1.00
C LEU A 238 19.33 -2.44 -2.50
N GLY A 239 18.23 -2.73 -3.21
CA GLY A 239 18.27 -2.90 -4.66
C GLY A 239 18.71 -1.63 -5.40
N ALA A 240 18.26 -0.46 -4.96
CA ALA A 240 18.70 0.82 -5.53
C ALA A 240 20.20 1.10 -5.27
N ALA A 241 20.69 0.82 -4.07
CA ALA A 241 22.08 1.09 -3.68
C ALA A 241 23.09 0.12 -4.32
N THR A 242 22.70 -1.13 -4.51
CA THR A 242 23.58 -2.21 -5.00
C THR A 242 23.41 -2.52 -6.49
N GLY A 243 22.28 -2.12 -7.07
CA GLY A 243 21.87 -2.54 -8.42
C GLY A 243 21.39 -3.99 -8.50
N VAL A 244 21.30 -4.71 -7.37
CA VAL A 244 20.87 -6.11 -7.29
C VAL A 244 19.34 -6.20 -7.25
N ARG A 245 18.77 -7.16 -7.99
CA ARG A 245 17.33 -7.47 -7.92
C ARG A 245 17.08 -8.52 -6.83
N LEU A 246 16.72 -8.05 -5.64
CA LEU A 246 16.34 -8.91 -4.52
C LEU A 246 14.90 -9.46 -4.67
N SER A 247 14.65 -10.67 -4.18
CA SER A 247 13.30 -11.27 -4.12
C SER A 247 12.40 -10.49 -3.14
N PRO A 248 11.07 -10.47 -3.33
CA PRO A 248 10.13 -9.95 -2.33
C PRO A 248 10.28 -10.59 -0.94
N THR A 249 10.78 -11.83 -0.87
CA THR A 249 10.97 -12.58 0.37
C THR A 249 12.37 -12.45 0.96
N SER A 250 13.33 -11.77 0.31
CA SER A 250 14.75 -11.79 0.72
C SER A 250 15.02 -11.33 2.16
N VAL A 251 14.25 -10.39 2.70
CA VAL A 251 14.41 -9.93 4.09
C VAL A 251 13.88 -10.97 5.10
N PHE A 252 12.97 -11.84 4.67
CA PHE A 252 12.44 -12.95 5.48
C PHE A 252 13.28 -14.21 5.35
N ASP A 253 13.78 -14.49 4.14
CA ASP A 253 14.66 -15.62 3.85
C ASP A 253 16.04 -15.42 4.52
N HIS A 254 16.45 -14.15 4.69
CA HIS A 254 17.68 -13.75 5.37
C HIS A 254 17.35 -12.80 6.54
N PRO A 255 16.89 -13.36 7.68
CA PRO A 255 16.20 -12.59 8.72
C PRO A 255 17.11 -11.71 9.58
N THR A 256 18.43 -11.72 9.38
CA THR A 256 19.39 -10.89 10.12
C THR A 256 20.21 -10.02 9.16
N PRO A 257 20.72 -8.85 9.60
CA PRO A 257 21.66 -8.05 8.80
C PRO A 257 22.87 -8.82 8.31
N ALA A 258 23.43 -9.74 9.12
CA ALA A 258 24.52 -10.60 8.72
C ALA A 258 24.11 -11.56 7.58
N ALA A 259 23.00 -12.28 7.72
CA ALA A 259 22.53 -13.21 6.69
C ALA A 259 22.19 -12.50 5.36
N LEU A 260 21.59 -11.31 5.44
CA LEU A 260 21.26 -10.52 4.25
C LEU A 260 22.51 -9.95 3.57
N THR A 261 23.57 -9.69 4.34
CA THR A 261 24.88 -9.27 3.83
C THR A 261 25.54 -10.38 3.02
N GLU A 262 25.54 -11.61 3.54
CA GLU A 262 26.07 -12.77 2.81
C GLU A 262 25.35 -12.99 1.48
N HIS A 263 24.01 -12.96 1.50
CA HIS A 263 23.21 -13.07 0.28
C HIS A 263 23.51 -11.96 -0.75
N LEU A 264 23.69 -10.72 -0.29
CA LEU A 264 24.06 -9.61 -1.18
C LEU A 264 25.46 -9.79 -1.78
N LEU A 265 26.43 -10.29 -1.01
CA LEU A 265 27.78 -10.56 -1.52
C LEU A 265 27.79 -11.66 -2.58
N GLU A 266 26.98 -12.70 -2.41
CA GLU A 266 26.81 -13.76 -3.42
C GLU A 266 26.26 -13.19 -4.74
N GLN A 267 25.31 -12.26 -4.67
CA GLN A 267 24.74 -11.60 -5.85
C GLN A 267 25.65 -10.52 -6.46
N LEU A 268 26.61 -10.00 -5.71
CA LEU A 268 27.57 -8.97 -6.15
C LEU A 268 28.90 -9.56 -6.61
N ALA A 269 29.19 -10.83 -6.30
CA ALA A 269 30.38 -11.50 -6.78
C ALA A 269 30.34 -11.61 -8.32
N PRO A 270 31.47 -11.37 -9.01
CA PRO A 270 31.55 -11.57 -10.45
C PRO A 270 31.51 -13.09 -10.76
N GLY A 271 30.32 -13.65 -10.77
CA GLY A 271 29.99 -14.85 -11.53
C GLY A 271 29.63 -14.44 -12.95
N ASP A 272 30.05 -15.22 -13.94
CA ASP A 272 29.83 -15.05 -15.37
C ASP A 272 28.50 -14.35 -15.72
N GLY A 273 28.53 -13.54 -16.77
CA GLY A 273 27.35 -12.91 -17.40
C GLY A 273 26.34 -13.89 -18.00
N GLY A 274 26.00 -14.97 -17.29
CA GLY A 274 24.74 -15.65 -17.43
C GLY A 274 23.69 -14.85 -16.68
N ALA A 275 22.79 -14.20 -17.42
CA ALA A 275 21.49 -13.84 -16.89
C ALA A 275 20.90 -15.06 -16.17
N ALA A 276 20.90 -15.06 -14.84
CA ALA A 276 20.16 -16.04 -14.06
C ALA A 276 18.67 -15.70 -14.21
N PRO A 277 17.86 -16.53 -14.89
CA PRO A 277 16.45 -16.28 -15.08
C PRO A 277 15.70 -16.89 -13.89
N GLY A 278 15.87 -16.30 -12.70
CA GLY A 278 15.40 -16.91 -11.45
C GLY A 278 13.94 -16.62 -11.07
N GLY A 279 13.35 -15.53 -11.57
CA GLY A 279 11.95 -15.19 -11.30
C GLY A 279 11.00 -15.70 -12.40
N ASP A 280 11.26 -15.30 -13.64
CA ASP A 280 10.35 -15.58 -14.75
C ASP A 280 10.41 -17.04 -15.24
N ARG A 281 11.55 -17.72 -15.12
CA ARG A 281 11.68 -19.12 -15.60
C ARG A 281 11.18 -20.12 -14.57
N ALA A 282 11.43 -19.92 -13.29
CA ALA A 282 10.84 -20.74 -12.23
C ALA A 282 9.31 -20.61 -12.22
N GLU A 283 8.79 -19.40 -12.41
CA GLU A 283 7.34 -19.18 -12.55
C GLU A 283 6.79 -19.70 -13.90
N ALA A 284 7.51 -19.56 -15.02
CA ALA A 284 7.08 -20.14 -16.29
C ALA A 284 7.17 -21.68 -16.30
N ASP A 285 8.18 -22.26 -15.66
CA ASP A 285 8.35 -23.70 -15.53
C ASP A 285 7.34 -24.27 -14.52
N PHE A 286 7.01 -23.52 -13.46
CA PHE A 286 5.91 -23.85 -12.55
C PHE A 286 4.54 -23.75 -13.24
N ARG A 287 4.27 -22.70 -14.02
CA ARG A 287 3.03 -22.58 -14.82
C ARG A 287 2.94 -23.66 -15.90
N ARG A 288 4.05 -24.00 -16.55
CA ARG A 288 4.11 -25.09 -17.54
C ARG A 288 3.89 -26.44 -16.86
N ALA A 289 4.52 -26.70 -15.71
CA ALA A 289 4.28 -27.89 -14.92
C ALA A 289 2.82 -27.96 -14.45
N LEU A 290 2.21 -26.85 -14.01
CA LEU A 290 0.80 -26.79 -13.63
C LEU A 290 -0.13 -27.08 -14.82
N ALA A 291 0.22 -26.63 -16.02
CA ALA A 291 -0.55 -26.86 -17.25
C ALA A 291 -0.49 -28.33 -17.71
N ASP A 292 0.57 -29.04 -17.37
CA ASP A 292 0.75 -30.47 -17.70
C ASP A 292 0.14 -31.42 -16.64
N VAL A 293 -0.33 -30.90 -15.49
CA VAL A 293 -1.05 -31.72 -14.51
C VAL A 293 -2.48 -31.98 -15.00
N PRO A 294 -2.91 -33.26 -15.12
CA PRO A 294 -4.27 -33.57 -15.52
C PRO A 294 -5.27 -33.10 -14.46
N LEU A 295 -6.40 -32.53 -14.91
CA LEU A 295 -7.46 -32.00 -14.04
C LEU A 295 -8.02 -33.03 -13.06
N SER A 296 -7.96 -34.32 -13.38
CA SER A 296 -8.33 -35.41 -12.45
C SER A 296 -7.41 -35.46 -11.23
N ALA A 297 -6.10 -35.31 -11.39
CA ALA A 297 -5.15 -35.30 -10.28
C ALA A 297 -5.34 -34.06 -9.37
N LEU A 298 -5.72 -32.91 -9.94
CA LEU A 298 -6.06 -31.71 -9.18
C LEU A 298 -7.40 -31.84 -8.41
N ARG A 299 -8.34 -32.64 -8.95
CA ARG A 299 -9.61 -32.96 -8.30
C ARG A 299 -9.41 -33.95 -7.15
N ASP A 300 -8.65 -35.02 -7.37
CA ASP A 300 -8.36 -36.05 -6.37
C ASP A 300 -7.54 -35.48 -5.19
N ALA A 301 -6.71 -34.47 -5.45
CA ALA A 301 -5.95 -33.75 -4.43
C ALA A 301 -6.75 -32.62 -3.72
N GLY A 302 -8.01 -32.38 -4.09
CA GLY A 302 -8.85 -31.32 -3.50
C GLY A 302 -8.45 -29.88 -3.82
N VAL A 303 -7.42 -29.69 -4.65
CA VAL A 303 -6.86 -28.37 -5.03
C VAL A 303 -7.86 -27.61 -5.91
N LEU A 304 -8.58 -28.31 -6.78
CA LEU A 304 -9.60 -27.72 -7.66
C LEU A 304 -10.74 -27.06 -6.87
N SER A 305 -11.17 -27.69 -5.78
CA SER A 305 -12.20 -27.16 -4.88
C SER A 305 -11.71 -25.93 -4.13
N LEU A 306 -10.44 -25.92 -3.70
CA LEU A 306 -9.82 -24.78 -3.04
C LEU A 306 -9.67 -23.59 -3.99
N LEU A 307 -9.22 -23.83 -5.22
CA LEU A 307 -9.07 -22.80 -6.26
C LEU A 307 -10.42 -22.22 -6.64
N ARG A 308 -11.45 -23.05 -6.84
CA ARG A 308 -12.82 -22.60 -7.13
C ARG A 308 -13.37 -21.66 -6.05
N ARG A 309 -13.16 -22.02 -4.78
CA ARG A 309 -13.55 -21.19 -3.62
C ARG A 309 -12.79 -19.86 -3.57
N LEU A 310 -11.51 -19.85 -3.95
CA LEU A 310 -10.68 -18.65 -3.97
C LEU A 310 -10.96 -17.75 -5.18
N THR A 311 -11.40 -18.31 -6.31
CA THR A 311 -11.71 -17.56 -7.53
C THR A 311 -13.18 -17.19 -7.68
N GLY A 312 -14.04 -17.56 -6.72
CA GLY A 312 -15.48 -17.28 -6.75
C GLY A 312 -16.25 -18.02 -7.84
N PHE A 313 -15.67 -19.09 -8.39
CA PHE A 313 -16.34 -19.99 -9.33
C PHE A 313 -16.93 -21.16 -8.55
N GLU A 314 -18.03 -20.92 -7.85
CA GLU A 314 -18.89 -22.01 -7.38
C GLU A 314 -19.73 -22.49 -8.58
N ASP A 315 -19.67 -23.79 -8.89
CA ASP A 315 -20.61 -24.41 -9.83
C ASP A 315 -21.97 -24.48 -9.12
N GLU A 316 -22.99 -23.82 -9.67
CA GLU A 316 -24.41 -24.10 -9.35
C GLU A 316 -24.89 -25.47 -9.89
N THR A 317 -24.00 -26.44 -10.08
CA THR A 317 -24.36 -27.77 -10.59
C THR A 317 -23.79 -28.86 -9.72
N GLU A 318 -24.29 -28.95 -8.49
CA GLU A 318 -24.48 -30.21 -7.77
C GLU A 318 -25.78 -30.04 -6.97
N GLY A 319 -26.89 -30.44 -7.60
CA GLY A 319 -28.13 -30.71 -6.88
C GLY A 319 -27.89 -31.79 -5.82
N PRO A 320 -28.63 -31.76 -4.70
CA PRO A 320 -28.30 -32.60 -3.55
C PRO A 320 -28.49 -34.08 -3.89
N GLU A 321 -27.41 -34.85 -3.78
CA GLU A 321 -27.49 -36.31 -3.63
C GLU A 321 -28.17 -36.62 -2.29
N SER A 322 -29.42 -37.05 -2.40
CA SER A 322 -30.00 -38.19 -1.68
C SER A 322 -29.61 -38.35 -0.21
N ALA A 323 -30.39 -37.69 0.66
CA ALA A 323 -30.82 -38.33 1.90
C ALA A 323 -32.13 -39.06 1.60
N GLU A 324 -32.16 -40.36 1.88
CA GLU A 324 -33.33 -41.23 1.81
C GLU A 324 -34.53 -40.57 2.50
N HIS A 325 -35.59 -40.32 1.72
CA HIS A 325 -36.94 -40.29 2.24
C HIS A 325 -37.84 -41.13 1.36
N ASP A 326 -38.50 -42.06 2.04
CA ASP A 326 -39.42 -43.04 1.52
C ASP A 326 -40.52 -42.44 0.61
N ALA A 327 -40.70 -43.13 -0.51
CA ALA A 327 -41.97 -43.53 -1.10
C ALA A 327 -43.13 -42.51 -1.16
N ALA A 328 -43.37 -41.95 -2.36
CA ALA A 328 -44.45 -42.40 -3.25
C ALA A 328 -44.95 -41.27 -4.19
N SER A 329 -44.70 -41.47 -5.49
CA SER A 329 -45.44 -41.01 -6.67
C SER A 329 -46.55 -39.94 -6.47
N ILE A 330 -46.21 -38.68 -6.76
CA ILE A 330 -47.18 -37.58 -7.01
C ILE A 330 -48.05 -37.88 -8.26
N ALA A 331 -47.72 -38.90 -9.05
CA ALA A 331 -48.48 -39.27 -10.23
C ALA A 331 -49.78 -40.05 -9.91
N ASP A 332 -50.01 -40.44 -8.64
CA ASP A 332 -51.20 -41.20 -8.21
C ASP A 332 -52.12 -40.42 -7.24
N MET A 333 -51.90 -39.12 -7.05
CA MET A 333 -52.71 -38.30 -6.13
C MET A 333 -53.98 -37.79 -6.80
N ASP A 334 -55.12 -37.92 -6.11
CA ASP A 334 -56.38 -37.33 -6.57
C ASP A 334 -56.39 -35.80 -6.45
N VAL A 335 -57.33 -35.17 -7.14
CA VAL A 335 -57.43 -33.71 -7.25
C VAL A 335 -57.75 -33.06 -5.89
N ASP A 336 -58.45 -33.75 -5.00
CA ASP A 336 -58.83 -33.22 -3.69
C ASP A 336 -57.60 -33.16 -2.75
N ALA A 337 -56.70 -34.14 -2.83
CA ALA A 337 -55.43 -34.14 -2.09
C ALA A 337 -54.43 -33.05 -2.56
N LEU A 338 -54.50 -32.64 -3.84
CA LEU A 338 -53.71 -31.54 -4.38
C LEU A 338 -54.22 -30.17 -3.94
N VAL A 339 -55.53 -30.03 -3.71
CA VAL A 339 -56.15 -28.77 -3.27
C VAL A 339 -55.87 -28.48 -1.79
N ASP A 340 -55.92 -29.48 -0.92
CA ASP A 340 -55.59 -29.31 0.51
C ASP A 340 -54.11 -28.95 0.74
N MET A 341 -53.21 -29.49 -0.09
CA MET A 341 -51.78 -29.17 -0.02
C MET A 341 -51.46 -27.74 -0.49
N ALA A 342 -52.29 -27.17 -1.38
CA ALA A 342 -52.13 -25.79 -1.87
C ALA A 342 -52.67 -24.74 -0.89
N LEU A 343 -53.67 -25.09 -0.07
CA LEU A 343 -54.31 -24.15 0.87
C LEU A 343 -53.56 -24.01 2.20
N HIS A 344 -52.68 -24.95 2.56
CA HIS A 344 -51.94 -24.94 3.84
C HIS A 344 -50.47 -24.47 3.75
N LYS A 345 -50.02 -24.00 2.58
CA LYS A 345 -48.61 -23.56 2.37
C LYS A 345 -48.34 -22.07 2.54
N ASN A 346 -49.30 -21.27 3.05
CA ASN A 346 -49.15 -19.81 3.12
C ASN A 346 -49.10 -19.19 4.53
N GLU A 347 -48.82 -19.97 5.58
CA GLU A 347 -48.44 -19.43 6.90
C GLU A 347 -47.24 -20.18 7.47
N ALA A 348 -46.04 -19.75 7.08
CA ALA A 348 -44.80 -19.83 7.86
C ALA A 348 -43.76 -18.87 7.28
#